data_AF-A0A5C7JI50-F1
#
_entry.id   AF-A0A5C7JI50-F1
#
_cell.length_a   1.000
_cell.length_b   1.000
_cell.length_c   1.000
_cell.angle_alpha   90.00
_cell.angle_beta   90.00
_cell.angle_gamma   90.00
#
_symmetry.space_group_name_H-M   'P 1'
#
loop_
_entity.id
_entity.type
_entity.pdbx_description
1 polymer ?
#
loop_
_entity_poly.entity_id
_entity_poly.type
_entity_poly.pdbx_seq_one_letter_code
_entity_poly.pdbx_strand_id
1 'polypeptide(L)' 'MRKGDYLVVEDTNVNGHPVRPDFGPGPWEAVEAFVSANPGLLIHDAARERKFGATAAPNGHFIRN' A
#
# COMPACT_ATOMS: atom_id res chain seq x y z
N MET A 1 -12.17 6.80 -8.22
CA MET A 1 -11.68 7.76 -7.20
C MET A 1 -11.54 9.14 -7.81
N ARG A 2 -11.85 10.17 -7.05
CA ARG A 2 -11.65 11.59 -7.35
C ARG A 2 -10.33 12.06 -6.71
N LYS A 3 -9.80 13.20 -7.18
CA LYS A 3 -8.63 13.84 -6.55
C LYS A 3 -8.94 14.13 -5.07
N GLY A 4 -8.02 13.75 -4.20
CA GLY A 4 -8.15 13.85 -2.74
C GLY A 4 -8.78 12.64 -2.05
N ASP A 5 -9.38 11.69 -2.80
CA ASP A 5 -9.88 10.45 -2.20
C ASP A 5 -8.72 9.65 -1.58
N TYR A 6 -9.01 8.98 -0.47
CA TYR A 6 -8.05 8.14 0.24
C TYR A 6 -8.25 6.66 -0.13
N LEU A 7 -7.14 5.94 -0.28
CA LEU A 7 -7.10 4.51 -0.53
C LEU A 7 -6.26 3.83 0.56
N VAL A 8 -6.77 2.72 1.06
CA VAL A 8 -6.00 1.76 1.85
C VAL A 8 -6.06 0.43 1.14
N VAL A 9 -4.91 -0.15 0.85
CA VAL A 9 -4.77 -1.52 0.34
C VAL A 9 -4.40 -2.40 1.52
N GLU A 10 -5.36 -3.21 1.98
CA GLU A 10 -5.17 -4.13 3.09
C GLU A 10 -4.30 -5.33 2.72
N ASP A 11 -3.81 -6.04 3.73
CA ASP A 11 -3.01 -7.26 3.63
C ASP A 11 -1.72 -7.13 2.82
N THR A 12 -1.21 -5.91 2.61
CA THR A 12 0.13 -5.72 2.03
C THR A 12 1.23 -6.23 2.95
N ASN A 13 0.91 -6.65 4.19
CA ASN A 13 1.87 -7.28 5.08
C ASN A 13 2.20 -8.74 4.75
N VAL A 14 1.47 -9.39 3.84
CA VAL A 14 1.70 -10.81 3.48
C VAL A 14 2.91 -10.96 2.54
N ASN A 15 3.20 -12.19 2.10
CA ASN A 15 4.29 -12.50 1.17
C ASN A 15 5.68 -12.05 1.66
N GLY A 16 5.91 -12.07 2.97
CA GLY A 16 7.20 -11.70 3.55
C GLY A 16 7.33 -10.23 3.94
N HIS A 17 6.21 -9.49 4.02
CA HIS A 17 6.18 -8.06 4.38
C HIS A 17 5.56 -7.72 5.75
N PRO A 18 5.78 -8.43 6.88
CA PRO A 18 6.69 -9.54 7.20
C PRO A 18 5.96 -10.89 7.40
N VAL A 19 4.68 -10.96 7.03
CA VAL A 19 3.78 -12.06 7.34
C VAL A 19 3.71 -13.06 6.18
N ARG A 20 3.54 -14.35 6.50
CA ARG A 20 3.31 -15.45 5.55
C ARG A 20 4.16 -15.37 4.25
N PRO A 21 5.47 -15.66 4.33
CA PRO A 21 6.35 -15.62 3.15
C PRO A 21 5.93 -16.58 2.03
N ASP A 22 5.23 -17.68 2.35
CA ASP A 22 4.79 -18.67 1.36
C ASP A 22 3.42 -18.33 0.72
N PHE A 23 2.93 -17.08 0.88
CA PHE A 23 1.68 -16.65 0.25
C PHE A 23 1.79 -16.61 -1.29
N GLY A 24 2.98 -16.30 -1.81
CA GLY A 24 3.18 -15.91 -3.20
C GLY A 24 2.88 -14.41 -3.41
N PRO A 25 3.05 -13.87 -4.63
CA PRO A 25 2.84 -12.46 -4.90
C PRO A 25 1.46 -11.97 -4.42
N GLY A 26 1.43 -10.85 -3.71
CA GLY A 26 0.27 -10.36 -2.99
C GLY A 26 -0.03 -8.88 -3.24
N PRO A 27 -0.81 -8.25 -2.35
CA PRO A 27 -1.23 -6.87 -2.50
C PRO A 27 -0.05 -5.89 -2.58
N TRP A 28 1.05 -6.15 -1.86
CA TRP A 28 2.26 -5.33 -1.92
C TRP A 28 2.83 -5.26 -3.34
N GLU A 29 3.06 -6.43 -3.96
CA GLU A 29 3.61 -6.52 -5.31
C GLU A 29 2.66 -5.89 -6.34
N ALA A 30 1.34 -6.04 -6.14
CA ALA A 30 0.34 -5.41 -6.99
C ALA A 30 0.38 -3.87 -6.88
N VAL A 31 0.56 -3.34 -5.68
CA VAL A 31 0.74 -1.90 -5.44
C VAL A 31 2.01 -1.38 -6.12
N GLU A 32 3.14 -2.06 -5.96
CA GLU A 32 4.41 -1.68 -6.60
C GLU A 32 4.27 -1.63 -8.13
N ALA A 33 3.69 -2.67 -8.72
CA ALA A 33 3.45 -2.72 -10.16
C ALA A 33 2.52 -1.58 -10.63
N PHE A 34 1.44 -1.32 -9.88
CA PHE A 34 0.48 -0.26 -10.22
C PHE A 34 1.09 1.14 -10.14
N VAL A 35 1.79 1.46 -9.04
CA VAL A 35 2.42 2.77 -8.84
C VAL A 35 3.52 3.01 -9.87
N SER A 36 4.31 1.98 -10.19
CA SER A 36 5.32 2.06 -11.24
C SER A 36 4.71 2.33 -12.61
N ALA A 37 3.55 1.74 -12.92
CA ALA A 37 2.86 1.96 -14.20
C ALA A 37 2.09 3.29 -14.25
N ASN A 38 1.77 3.90 -13.10
CA ASN A 38 0.94 5.10 -12.98
C ASN A 38 1.61 6.18 -12.11
N PRO A 39 2.78 6.70 -12.51
CA PRO A 39 3.57 7.61 -11.69
C PRO A 39 2.79 8.87 -11.34
N GLY A 40 2.74 9.20 -10.05
CA GLY A 40 2.08 10.40 -9.53
C GLY A 40 0.56 10.35 -9.45
N LEU A 41 -0.09 9.24 -9.85
CA LEU A 41 -1.54 9.05 -9.72
C LEU A 41 -1.96 8.90 -8.25
N LEU A 42 -1.16 8.14 -7.49
CA LEU A 42 -1.30 7.89 -6.06
C LEU A 42 -0.07 8.41 -5.33
N ILE A 43 -0.28 9.14 -4.23
CA ILE A 43 0.78 9.66 -3.36
C ILE A 43 0.75 8.86 -2.05
N HIS A 44 1.86 8.23 -1.68
CA HIS A 44 1.97 7.47 -0.43
C HIS A 44 1.87 8.38 0.79
N ASP A 45 0.91 8.11 1.69
CA ASP A 45 0.73 8.82 2.97
C ASP A 45 1.46 8.07 4.09
N ALA A 46 2.79 8.11 4.04
CA ALA A 46 3.66 7.47 5.02
C ALA A 46 3.47 8.02 6.45
N ALA A 47 3.03 9.28 6.59
CA ALA A 47 2.76 9.89 7.88
C ALA A 47 1.55 9.24 8.57
N ARG A 48 0.49 8.95 7.81
CA ARG A 48 -0.69 8.27 8.33
C ARG A 48 -0.43 6.80 8.64
N GLU A 49 0.29 6.11 7.77
CA GLU A 49 0.70 4.72 7.98
C GLU A 49 1.45 4.54 9.31
N ARG A 50 2.40 5.43 9.61
CA ARG A 50 3.26 5.33 10.81
C ARG A 50 2.59 5.80 12.10
N LYS A 51 1.38 6.37 12.05
CA LYS A 51 0.75 7.05 13.18
C LYS A 51 0.48 6.13 14.39
N PHE A 52 0.14 4.86 14.16
CA PHE A 52 -0.34 3.95 15.22
C PHE A 52 0.64 2.83 15.58
N GLY A 53 1.86 2.84 15.04
CA GLY A 53 2.93 1.90 15.38
C GLY A 53 2.83 0.50 14.77
N ALA A 54 1.66 0.07 14.28
CA ALA A 54 1.46 -1.17 13.54
C ALA A 54 0.32 -1.03 12.52
N THR A 55 0.39 -1.82 11.43
CA THR A 55 -0.64 -1.89 10.38
C THR A 55 -0.61 -3.23 9.68
N ALA A 56 -1.75 -3.71 9.18
CA ALA A 56 -1.83 -4.83 8.23
C ALA A 56 -1.65 -4.37 6.77
N ALA A 57 -1.60 -3.05 6.55
CA ALA A 57 -1.47 -2.39 5.26
C ALA A 57 -0.15 -1.59 5.12
N PRO A 58 1.04 -2.15 5.44
CA PRO A 58 2.30 -1.42 5.25
C PRO A 58 2.52 -1.10 3.75
N ASN A 59 2.98 0.10 3.42
CA ASN A 59 3.05 0.61 2.04
C ASN A 59 1.69 0.60 1.29
N GLY A 60 0.57 0.55 2.02
CA GLY A 60 -0.79 0.44 1.46
C GLY A 60 -1.61 1.73 1.50
N HIS A 61 -1.06 2.83 2.03
CA HIS A 61 -1.79 4.06 2.34
C HIS A 61 -1.58 5.16 1.29
N PHE A 62 -2.61 5.57 0.56
CA PHE A 62 -2.46 6.51 -0.56
C PHE A 62 -3.53 7.61 -0.61
N ILE A 63 -3.12 8.76 -1.16
CA ILE A 63 -4.01 9.84 -1.58
C ILE A 63 -4.03 9.89 -3.11
N ARG A 64 -5.22 9.98 -3.72
CA ARG A 64 -5.36 10.19 -5.16
C ARG A 64 -5.00 11.63 -5.53
N ASN A 65 -3.98 11.83 -6.37
CA ASN A 65 -3.52 13.15 -6.82
C ASN A 65 -4.43 13.85 -7.85
#